data_AF-T0LCT9-F1
#
_entry.id   AF-T0LCT9-F1
#
_cell.length_a   1.000
_cell.length_b   1.000
_cell.length_c   1.000
_cell.angle_alpha   90.00
_cell.angle_beta   90.00
_cell.angle_gamma   90.00
#
_symmetry.space_group_name_H-M   'P 1'
#
loop_
_entity.id
_entity.type
_entity.pdbx_description
1 polymer ?
#
loop_
_entity_poly.entity_id
_entity_poly.type
_entity_poly.pdbx_seq_one_letter_code
_entity_poly.pdbx_strand_id
1 'polypeptide(L)'
;MHTYHIQETLASGSTSKVKRLRTTDNKELAIKIMKKTTTPLKSFNKELTIHKSLQHKNIIKYIDSCQDTENYYLIMDLAEYELHDFIENNTGIDPIVKLLQVAAHQNNKNNEKNHHPTKIIQ
;
A
#
# COMPACT_ATOMS: atom_id res chain seq x y z
N MET A 1 2.11 -6.08 -20.84
CA MET A 1 3.03 -5.72 -19.74
C MET A 1 2.41 -4.56 -18.98
N HIS A 2 2.15 -4.72 -17.68
CA HIS A 2 1.72 -3.59 -16.85
C HIS A 2 2.98 -2.90 -16.33
N THR A 3 3.18 -1.63 -16.68
CA THR A 3 4.26 -0.83 -16.09
C THR A 3 3.75 -0.20 -14.81
N TYR A 4 4.48 -0.42 -13.73
CA TYR A 4 4.18 0.16 -12.43
C TYR A 4 5.18 1.25 -12.07
N HIS A 5 4.67 2.37 -11.57
CA HIS A 5 5.45 3.50 -11.09
C HIS A 5 5.36 3.57 -9.56
N ILE A 6 6.46 3.25 -8.89
CA ILE A 6 6.53 3.36 -7.43
C ILE A 6 6.67 4.84 -7.05
N GLN A 7 5.90 5.27 -6.05
CA GLN A 7 5.89 6.64 -5.54
C GLN A 7 6.34 6.66 -4.05
N GLU A 8 5.72 7.53 -3.25
CA GLU A 8 6.07 7.76 -1.85
C GLU A 8 5.81 6.55 -0.95
N THR A 9 6.40 6.58 0.24
CA THR A 9 6.21 5.53 1.26
C THR A 9 4.98 5.87 2.10
N LEU A 10 4.05 4.92 2.17
CA LEU A 10 2.83 5.03 2.97
C LEU A 10 3.08 4.53 4.38
N ALA A 11 3.73 3.36 4.50
CA ALA A 11 4.07 2.76 5.79
C ALA A 11 5.47 2.17 5.79
N SER A 12 6.13 2.21 6.95
CA SER A 12 7.43 1.57 7.18
C SER A 12 7.36 0.69 8.42
N GLY A 13 7.58 -0.62 8.23
CA GLY A 13 7.78 -1.58 9.32
C GLY A 13 9.24 -2.04 9.39
N SER A 14 9.52 -2.92 10.36
CA SER A 14 10.87 -3.49 10.56
C SER A 14 11.33 -4.35 9.39
N THR A 15 10.42 -5.12 8.78
CA THR A 15 10.73 -6.10 7.72
C THR A 15 10.17 -5.73 6.35
N SER A 16 9.32 -4.71 6.28
CA SER A 16 8.64 -4.34 5.04
C SER A 16 8.39 -2.84 4.94
N LYS A 17 8.20 -2.37 3.70
CA LYS A 17 7.73 -1.02 3.40
C LYS A 17 6.52 -1.12 2.48
N VAL A 18 5.53 -0.26 2.70
CA VAL A 18 4.40 -0.10 1.79
C VAL A 18 4.57 1.23 1.07
N LYS A 19 4.49 1.20 -0.26
CA LYS A 19 4.60 2.40 -1.10
C LYS A 19 3.36 2.54 -1.97
N ARG A 20 3.06 3.78 -2.38
CA ARG A 20 2.06 4.03 -3.42
C ARG A 20 2.61 3.56 -4.77
N LEU A 21 1.71 3.03 -5.58
CA LEU A 21 1.98 2.52 -6.92
C LEU A 21 0.97 3.15 -7.89
N ARG A 22 1.44 3.66 -9.02
CA ARG A 22 0.59 4.14 -10.11
C ARG A 22 0.80 3.31 -11.35
N THR A 23 -0.29 2.83 -11.93
CA THR A 23 -0.27 2.09 -13.21
C THR A 23 -0.30 3.07 -14.39
N THR A 24 -0.05 2.57 -15.60
CA THR A 24 -0.12 3.35 -16.85
C THR A 24 -1.51 3.90 -17.16
N ASP A 25 -2.56 3.22 -16.68
CA ASP A 25 -3.95 3.66 -16.74
C ASP A 25 -4.36 4.59 -15.58
N ASN A 26 -3.39 5.14 -14.85
CA ASN A 26 -3.58 6.03 -13.68
C ASN A 26 -4.35 5.40 -12.52
N LYS A 27 -4.43 4.07 -12.43
CA LYS A 27 -4.96 3.40 -11.24
C LYS A 27 -3.94 3.51 -10.11
N GLU A 28 -4.39 3.94 -8.94
CA GLU A 28 -3.59 3.95 -7.72
C GLU A 28 -3.74 2.63 -6.96
N LEU A 29 -2.61 2.08 -6.57
CA LEU A 29 -2.45 0.81 -5.86
C LEU A 29 -1.42 1.00 -4.73
N ALA A 30 -1.27 -0.02 -3.91
CA ALA A 30 -0.19 -0.13 -2.94
C ALA A 30 0.71 -1.31 -3.28
N ILE A 31 2.01 -1.15 -3.00
CA ILE A 31 3.00 -2.22 -3.10
C ILE A 31 3.67 -2.43 -1.75
N LYS A 32 3.51 -3.63 -1.18
CA LYS A 32 4.26 -4.07 0.00
C LYS A 32 5.54 -4.77 -0.45
N ILE A 33 6.67 -4.21 -0.04
CA ILE A 33 8.02 -4.65 -0.37
C ILE A 33 8.59 -5.36 0.85
N MET A 34 8.98 -6.63 0.69
CA MET A 34 9.51 -7.47 1.76
C MET A 34 10.90 -7.98 1.37
N LYS A 35 11.91 -7.72 2.20
CA LYS A 35 13.28 -8.16 1.92
C LYS A 35 13.39 -9.68 2.07
N LYS A 36 14.01 -10.34 1.08
CA LYS A 36 14.27 -11.79 1.12
C LYS A 36 15.20 -12.19 2.27
N THR A 37 16.09 -11.28 2.69
CA THR A 37 17.01 -11.50 3.81
C THR A 37 16.30 -11.64 5.16
N THR A 38 15.13 -11.03 5.32
CA THR A 38 14.35 -11.06 6.57
C THR A 38 13.02 -11.79 6.43
N THR A 39 12.62 -12.15 5.21
CA THR A 39 11.34 -12.80 4.90
C THR A 39 11.59 -14.15 4.23
N PRO A 40 11.47 -15.28 4.96
CA PRO A 40 11.58 -16.60 4.36
C PRO A 40 10.53 -16.83 3.27
N LEU A 41 10.88 -17.53 2.18
CA LEU A 41 9.96 -17.82 1.06
C LEU A 41 8.65 -18.47 1.53
N LYS A 42 8.72 -19.38 2.50
CA LYS A 42 7.53 -20.02 3.09
C LYS A 42 6.57 -19.01 3.72
N SER A 43 7.09 -17.97 4.38
CA SER A 43 6.28 -16.89 4.96
C SER A 43 5.61 -16.06 3.89
N PHE A 44 6.36 -15.70 2.83
CA PHE A 44 5.80 -14.98 1.69
C PHE A 44 4.70 -15.78 0.98
N ASN A 45 4.94 -17.06 0.68
CA ASN A 45 3.94 -17.92 0.04
C ASN A 45 2.69 -18.09 0.89
N LYS A 46 2.83 -18.19 2.22
CA LYS A 46 1.71 -18.22 3.15
C LYS A 46 0.89 -16.93 3.07
N GLU A 47 1.56 -15.78 3.09
CA GLU A 47 0.89 -14.47 2.95
C GLU A 47 0.14 -14.35 1.62
N LEU A 48 0.75 -14.75 0.51
CA LEU A 48 0.08 -14.80 -0.80
C LEU A 48 -1.15 -15.69 -0.81
N THR A 49 -1.04 -16.90 -0.24
CA THR A 49 -2.13 -17.88 -0.25
C THR A 49 -3.33 -17.37 0.52
N ILE A 50 -3.09 -16.81 1.72
CA ILE A 50 -4.14 -16.26 2.56
C ILE A 50 -4.73 -15.01 1.89
N HIS A 51 -3.92 -14.06 1.46
CA HIS A 51 -4.44 -12.81 0.91
C HIS A 51 -5.25 -13.03 -0.39
N LYS A 52 -4.83 -13.96 -1.25
CA LYS A 52 -5.59 -14.35 -2.45
C LYS A 52 -6.97 -14.93 -2.15
N SER A 53 -7.14 -15.63 -1.02
CA SER A 53 -8.42 -16.22 -0.64
C SER A 53 -9.37 -15.24 0.06
N LEU A 54 -8.88 -14.07 0.48
CA LEU A 54 -9.69 -13.04 1.13
C LEU A 54 -10.37 -12.15 0.08
N GLN A 55 -11.64 -12.44 -0.21
CA GLN A 55 -12.48 -11.63 -1.09
C GLN A 55 -13.68 -11.09 -0.32
N HIS A 56 -13.52 -9.93 0.29
CA HIS A 56 -14.59 -9.28 1.05
C HIS A 56 -14.47 -7.76 0.94
N LYS A 57 -15.61 -7.06 0.94
CA LYS A 57 -15.68 -5.59 0.79
C LYS A 57 -14.90 -4.79 1.84
N ASN A 58 -14.62 -5.38 3.00
CA ASN A 58 -13.90 -4.74 4.11
C ASN A 58 -12.45 -5.24 4.25
N ILE A 59 -11.93 -6.00 3.28
CA ILE A 59 -10.54 -6.46 3.28
C ILE A 59 -9.88 -5.93 2.01
N ILE A 60 -8.71 -5.32 2.15
CA ILE A 60 -7.93 -4.83 1.01
C ILE A 60 -7.67 -5.98 0.04
N LYS A 61 -8.00 -5.75 -1.24
CA LYS A 61 -7.95 -6.79 -2.26
C LYS A 61 -6.52 -7.04 -2.72
N TYR A 62 -6.15 -8.31 -2.83
CA TYR A 62 -4.98 -8.74 -3.57
C TYR A 62 -5.13 -8.43 -5.08
N ILE A 63 -4.09 -7.87 -5.70
CA ILE A 63 -4.07 -7.61 -7.15
C ILE A 63 -3.07 -8.52 -7.85
N ASP A 64 -1.80 -8.49 -7.42
CA ASP A 64 -0.72 -9.25 -8.06
C ASP A 64 0.47 -9.42 -7.11
N SER A 65 1.47 -10.20 -7.52
CA SER A 65 2.74 -10.36 -6.79
C SER A 65 3.88 -10.69 -7.73
N CYS A 66 5.06 -10.15 -7.45
CA CYS A 66 6.29 -10.46 -8.17
C CYS A 66 7.49 -10.51 -7.22
N GLN A 67 8.67 -10.79 -7.75
CA GLN A 67 9.91 -10.81 -6.98
C GLN A 67 11.09 -10.43 -7.87
N ASP A 68 12.12 -9.83 -7.28
CA ASP A 68 13.43 -9.65 -7.90
C ASP A 68 14.50 -10.43 -7.12
N THR A 69 15.78 -10.10 -7.29
CA THR A 69 16.88 -10.75 -6.58
C THR A 69 16.85 -10.51 -5.06
N GLU A 70 16.32 -9.39 -4.61
CA GLU A 70 16.45 -8.92 -3.22
C GLU A 70 15.13 -8.95 -2.44
N ASN A 71 14.00 -8.83 -3.13
CA ASN A 71 12.71 -8.52 -2.53
C ASN A 71 11.58 -9.38 -3.11
N TYR A 72 10.57 -9.57 -2.27
CA TYR A 72 9.23 -9.97 -2.68
C TYR A 72 8.33 -8.73 -2.73
N TYR A 73 7.41 -8.73 -3.70
CA TYR A 73 6.45 -7.66 -3.93
C TYR A 73 5.03 -8.20 -3.88
N LEU A 74 4.17 -7.51 -3.14
CA LEU A 74 2.75 -7.78 -3.04
C LEU A 74 1.97 -6.52 -3.44
N ILE A 75 1.25 -6.59 -4.54
CA ILE A 75 0.46 -5.50 -5.09
C ILE A 75 -0.99 -5.67 -4.63
N MET A 76 -1.57 -4.61 -4.09
CA MET A 76 -2.92 -4.61 -3.51
C MET A 76 -3.64 -3.30 -3.80
N ASP A 77 -4.96 -3.29 -3.62
CA ASP A 77 -5.71 -2.02 -3.68
C ASP A 77 -5.19 -1.05 -2.61
N LEU A 78 -5.14 0.23 -2.96
CA LEU A 78 -4.69 1.27 -2.04
C LEU A 78 -5.80 1.59 -1.03
N ALA A 79 -5.49 1.50 0.26
CA ALA A 79 -6.33 2.06 1.30
C ALA A 79 -6.26 3.59 1.24
N GLU A 80 -7.40 4.27 1.38
CA GLU A 80 -7.41 5.73 1.32
C GLU A 80 -6.77 6.38 2.56
N TYR A 81 -6.83 5.69 3.70
CA TYR A 81 -6.35 6.16 4.99
C TYR A 81 -5.80 5.01 5.84
N GLU A 82 -4.97 5.33 6.83
CA GLU A 82 -4.57 4.41 7.87
C GLU A 82 -5.43 4.60 9.13
N LEU A 83 -5.60 3.54 9.91
CA LEU A 83 -6.35 3.66 11.16
C LEU A 83 -5.65 4.59 12.16
N HIS A 84 -4.32 4.63 12.14
CA HIS A 84 -3.52 5.49 13.01
C HIS A 84 -3.81 6.98 12.80
N ASP A 85 -4.23 7.37 11.59
CA ASP A 85 -4.59 8.76 11.28
C ASP A 85 -5.77 9.24 12.15
N PHE A 86 -6.64 8.32 12.57
CA PHE A 86 -7.89 8.62 13.27
C PHE A 86 -7.88 8.26 14.76
N ILE A 87 -6.81 7.65 15.28
CA ILE A 87 -6.76 7.19 16.68
C ILE A 87 -5.77 8.03 17.46
N GLU A 88 -6.26 8.65 18.53
CA GLU A 88 -5.44 9.35 19.51
C GLU A 88 -5.13 8.47 20.73
N ASN A 89 -3.91 8.59 21.26
CA ASN A 89 -3.49 7.88 22.45
C ASN A 89 -4.37 8.26 23.65
N ASN A 90 -4.88 7.25 24.36
CA ASN A 90 -5.74 7.38 25.54
C ASN A 90 -7.13 7.99 25.30
N THR A 91 -7.43 8.47 24.09
CA THR A 91 -8.73 9.07 23.74
C THR A 91 -9.53 8.17 22.78
N GLY A 92 -8.84 7.47 21.87
CA GLY A 92 -9.49 6.69 20.82
C GLY A 92 -9.86 7.52 19.60
N ILE A 93 -10.99 7.22 18.97
CA ILE A 93 -11.47 7.92 17.77
C ILE A 93 -12.44 9.01 18.18
N ASP A 94 -12.08 10.28 17.96
CA ASP A 94 -13.04 11.39 18.05
C ASP A 94 -13.81 11.49 16.71
N PRO A 95 -15.15 11.32 16.71
CA PRO A 95 -15.96 11.38 15.50
C PRO A 95 -15.84 12.69 14.72
N ILE A 96 -15.59 13.81 15.41
CA ILE A 96 -15.47 15.14 14.80
C ILE A 96 -14.11 15.30 14.13
N VAL A 97 -13.03 14.86 14.79
CA VAL A 97 -11.68 14.87 14.21
C VAL A 97 -11.63 14.00 12.96
N LYS A 98 -12.30 12.84 12.98
CA LYS A 98 -12.44 11.97 11.81
C LYS A 98 -13.04 12.68 10.60
N LEU A 99 -14.13 13.43 10.79
CA LEU A 99 -14.79 14.17 9.71
C LEU A 99 -13.87 15.24 9.11
N LEU A 100 -13.14 15.96 9.95
CA LEU A 100 -12.22 17.02 9.52
C LEU A 100 -11.01 16.47 8.74
N GLN A 101 -10.41 15.37 9.23
CA GLN A 101 -9.25 14.75 8.57
C GLN A 101 -9.58 14.16 7.20
N VAL A 102 -10.75 13.52 7.07
CA VAL A 102 -11.25 13.02 5.78
C VAL A 102 -11.43 14.18 4.80
N ALA A 103 -12.04 15.29 5.22
CA ALA A 103 -12.26 16.46 4.38
C ALA A 103 -10.95 17.15 3.95
N ALA A 104 -9.97 17.25 4.84
CA ALA A 104 -8.67 17.87 4.53
C ALA A 104 -7.87 17.08 3.47
N HIS A 105 -7.89 15.75 3.53
CA HIS A 105 -7.17 14.90 2.57
C HIS A 105 -7.78 14.94 1.16
N GLN A 106 -9.10 15.08 1.05
CA GLN A 106 -9.76 15.22 -0.25
C GLN A 106 -9.36 16.52 -0.97
N ASN A 107 -9.11 17.60 -0.21
CA ASN A 107 -8.64 18.87 -0.79
C ASN A 107 -7.19 18.80 -1.29
N ASN A 108 -6.32 18.05 -0.63
CA ASN A 108 -4.88 18.03 -0.95
C ASN A 108 -4.52 17.16 -2.17
N LYS A 109 -5.28 16.09 -2.45
CA LYS A 109 -5.12 15.26 -3.67
C LYS A 109 -5.23 16.06 -4.99
N ASN A 110 -5.83 17.25 -4.97
CA ASN A 110 -5.97 18.10 -6.15
C ASN A 110 -4.68 18.84 -6.54
N ASN A 111 -3.67 18.90 -5.67
CA ASN A 111 -2.51 19.79 -5.84
C ASN A 111 -1.18 19.09 -6.20
N GLU A 112 -1.06 17.76 -6.08
CA GLU A 112 0.22 17.06 -6.29
C GLU A 112 0.24 16.20 -7.56
N LYS A 113 0.65 16.80 -8.68
CA LYS A 113 1.10 16.09 -9.88
C LYS A 113 2.47 16.61 -10.24
N ASN A 114 3.57 16.04 -9.74
CA ASN A 114 4.93 16.11 -10.34
C ASN A 114 5.95 15.30 -9.53
N HIS A 115 6.28 14.06 -9.95
CA HIS A 115 7.58 13.45 -9.63
C HIS A 115 7.94 12.25 -10.54
N HIS A 116 9.25 12.12 -10.83
CA HIS A 116 9.84 11.16 -11.77
C HIS A 116 9.85 9.70 -11.24
N PRO A 117 9.53 8.69 -12.07
CA PRO A 117 9.34 7.31 -11.61
C PRO A 117 10.56 6.39 -11.81
N THR A 118 10.73 5.46 -10.87
CA THR A 118 11.52 4.22 -11.08
C THR A 118 10.60 3.11 -11.57
N LYS A 119 10.99 2.44 -12.66
CA LYS A 119 10.19 1.38 -13.31
C LYS A 119 10.43 0.02 -12.66
N ILE A 120 9.36 -0.72 -12.39
CA ILE A 120 9.41 -2.18 -12.25
C ILE A 120 9.00 -2.78 -13.60
N ILE A 121 9.84 -3.64 -14.17
CA ILE A 121 9.58 -4.37 -15.41
C ILE A 121 9.34 -5.84 -15.02
N GLN A 122 8.30 -6.45 -15.60
CA GLN A 122 8.02 -7.89 -15.50
C GLN A 122 9.02 -8.70 -16.32
#